data_AF-A0A960HJS2-F1
#
_entry.id   AF-A0A960HJS2-F1
#
_cell.length_a   1.000
_cell.length_b   1.000
_cell.length_c   1.000
_cell.angle_alpha   90.00
_cell.angle_beta   90.00
_cell.angle_gamma   90.00
#
_symmetry.space_group_name_H-M   'P 1'
#
loop_
_entity.id
_entity.type
_entity.pdbx_description
1 polymer ?
#
loop_
_entity_poly.entity_id
_entity_poly.type
_entity_poly.pdbx_seq_one_letter_code
_entity_poly.pdbx_strand_id
1 'polypeptide(L)'
;PADRLDNQWFWSENHIIIGLVNEHLAGQRMPDRTFTVTGLTGADHQERTKPAILDWIHERSRFGFFEWHSHVYMKKNVAPLLTLVEFAEDPELVRAAGMALDLCVLDMAGACHESTYAASRGRTYAKDKLGEREGTFDTFKLLFDDTDEAYGEGADSSATYFAGSTRYRHPQVLVELATAADPGVLRERHGIFVDGTDPIVPHPEAPFGYDFEDTDNLAFWWSQGAVGLWQMTTASLEAADEFRLLETDLLADVKALVDVNEGDPDRIRQFVHDNHDAVNFGHLREANTYGFRSDVVSLATVVDHRFGQMRDQIHTWEATIGPGALVFTTHPSGAIPEGDSWSDDGKPGWFTGEASVPRSVQHERTGIHIYQPSWDEAASPLLWALFPYADLTHAFVPQERFDEVRQEGNWTFVAKGDGYIALWSWRTPEWRTYDPATQPTEGLTEPFDLVAPGGPDNVWIVEVGDAGVADSFDAFVDGVLASEPDVVRDDEGFTVSWTSPTSGEVTFGSTAPFTVGGKEQAIADFPRHESLIGTVDRLATSYALAGDEAKLDLDFDAWTRHVAKA
;
A
#
# COMPACT_ATOMS: atom_id res chain seq x y z
N PRO A 1 -11.05 20.73 25.22
CA PRO A 1 -11.38 21.04 26.64
C PRO A 1 -10.41 20.32 27.57
N ALA A 2 -9.95 20.94 28.66
CA ALA A 2 -8.92 20.34 29.52
C ALA A 2 -9.37 19.02 30.20
N ASP A 3 -10.67 18.81 30.34
CA ASP A 3 -11.30 17.62 30.93
C ASP A 3 -11.52 16.47 29.93
N ARG A 4 -11.13 16.64 28.67
CA ARG A 4 -11.31 15.64 27.61
C ARG A 4 -9.97 15.24 27.02
N LEU A 5 -9.78 13.93 26.91
CA LEU A 5 -8.70 13.31 26.15
C LEU A 5 -9.30 12.77 24.86
N ASP A 6 -8.69 13.08 23.73
CA ASP A 6 -9.13 12.58 22.44
C ASP A 6 -8.37 11.31 22.07
N ASN A 7 -9.11 10.26 21.71
CA ASN A 7 -8.56 8.95 21.36
C ASN A 7 -8.76 8.66 19.86
N GLN A 8 -8.86 9.69 19.02
CA GLN A 8 -8.96 9.54 17.57
C GLN A 8 -7.63 9.82 16.86
N TRP A 9 -7.45 9.17 15.71
CA TRP A 9 -6.28 9.30 14.86
C TRP A 9 -6.51 10.41 13.80
N PHE A 10 -6.34 11.68 14.16
CA PHE A 10 -6.71 12.79 13.25
C PHE A 10 -5.71 13.11 12.14
N TRP A 11 -4.50 12.58 12.22
CA TRP A 11 -3.38 13.05 11.42
C TRP A 11 -3.01 12.15 10.25
N SER A 12 -3.56 10.94 10.14
CA SER A 12 -3.36 10.13 8.92
C SER A 12 -3.98 10.83 7.70
N GLU A 13 -3.43 10.59 6.51
CA GLU A 13 -3.88 11.19 5.25
C GLU A 13 -5.41 11.27 5.12
N ASN A 14 -6.11 10.14 5.28
CA ASN A 14 -7.55 10.06 5.08
C ASN A 14 -8.35 10.78 6.18
N HIS A 15 -7.90 10.73 7.43
CA HIS A 15 -8.61 11.37 8.55
C HIS A 15 -8.54 12.91 8.46
N ILE A 16 -7.46 13.47 7.92
CA ILE A 16 -7.34 14.92 7.69
C ILE A 16 -8.48 15.39 6.78
N ILE A 17 -8.62 14.79 5.60
CA ILE A 17 -9.65 15.21 4.64
C ILE A 17 -11.06 14.90 5.15
N ILE A 18 -11.28 13.79 5.87
CA ILE A 18 -12.56 13.49 6.51
C ILE A 18 -12.93 14.58 7.52
N GLY A 19 -12.01 14.96 8.40
CA GLY A 19 -12.22 16.00 9.42
C GLY A 19 -12.52 17.35 8.79
N LEU A 20 -11.72 17.76 7.81
CA LEU A 20 -11.88 19.03 7.11
C LEU A 20 -13.20 19.12 6.35
N VAL A 21 -13.61 18.06 5.62
CA VAL A 21 -14.88 18.05 4.88
C VAL A 21 -16.07 18.07 5.84
N ASN A 22 -16.03 17.28 6.91
CA ASN A 22 -17.09 17.28 7.93
C ASN A 22 -17.26 18.66 8.55
N GLU A 23 -16.15 19.32 8.89
CA GLU A 23 -16.17 20.65 9.45
C GLU A 23 -16.68 21.70 8.46
N HIS A 24 -16.19 21.67 7.21
CA HIS A 24 -16.60 22.60 6.16
C HIS A 24 -18.11 22.55 5.92
N LEU A 25 -18.66 21.35 5.73
CA LEU A 25 -20.08 21.16 5.45
C LEU A 25 -20.97 21.43 6.67
N ALA A 26 -20.50 21.13 7.89
CA ALA A 26 -21.19 21.53 9.11
C ALA A 26 -21.26 23.05 9.24
N GLY A 27 -20.17 23.74 8.91
CA GLY A 27 -20.08 25.19 8.85
C GLY A 27 -21.04 25.80 7.83
N GLN A 28 -20.98 25.32 6.59
CA GLN A 28 -21.91 25.69 5.50
C GLN A 28 -23.37 25.51 5.89
N ARG A 29 -23.71 24.41 6.58
CA ARG A 29 -25.09 24.08 6.95
C ARG A 29 -25.65 24.95 8.09
N MET A 30 -24.77 25.45 8.97
CA MET A 30 -25.12 26.19 10.19
C MET A 30 -24.27 27.47 10.35
N PRO A 31 -24.29 28.40 9.37
CA PRO A 31 -23.30 29.48 9.29
C PRO A 31 -23.33 30.41 10.52
N ASP A 32 -24.52 30.73 11.04
CA ASP A 32 -24.67 31.65 12.18
C ASP A 32 -24.47 30.97 13.55
N ARG A 33 -24.32 29.64 13.59
CA ARG A 33 -24.21 28.90 14.86
C ARG A 33 -22.79 28.99 15.40
N THR A 34 -22.64 29.46 16.62
CA THR A 34 -21.36 29.35 17.35
C THR A 34 -21.18 27.94 17.91
N PHE A 35 -20.06 27.31 17.59
CA PHE A 35 -19.67 25.99 18.09
C PHE A 35 -18.99 26.14 19.45
N THR A 36 -19.44 25.39 20.44
CA THR A 36 -19.08 25.62 21.85
C THR A 36 -17.63 25.29 22.18
N VAL A 37 -16.99 24.40 21.42
CA VAL A 37 -15.61 23.98 21.66
C VAL A 37 -14.61 25.02 21.14
N THR A 38 -14.84 25.54 19.94
CA THR A 38 -13.93 26.48 19.26
C THR A 38 -14.28 27.94 19.50
N GLY A 39 -15.55 28.25 19.81
CA GLY A 39 -16.07 29.62 19.87
C GLY A 39 -16.27 30.26 18.50
N LEU A 40 -16.00 29.53 17.41
CA LEU A 40 -16.16 29.98 16.03
C LEU A 40 -17.60 29.81 15.56
N THR A 41 -18.03 30.66 14.63
CA THR A 41 -19.29 30.46 13.90
C THR A 41 -19.14 29.37 12.85
N GLY A 42 -20.26 28.84 12.35
CA GLY A 42 -20.22 27.91 11.22
C GLY A 42 -19.59 28.54 9.98
N ALA A 43 -19.82 29.84 9.75
CA ALA A 43 -19.17 30.57 8.66
C ALA A 43 -17.65 30.62 8.83
N ASP A 44 -17.15 30.90 10.04
CA ASP A 44 -15.70 30.90 10.32
C ASP A 44 -15.10 29.49 10.12
N HIS A 45 -15.82 28.43 10.51
CA HIS A 45 -15.42 27.04 10.27
C HIS A 45 -15.35 26.70 8.77
N GLN A 46 -16.33 27.16 8.00
CA GLN A 46 -16.35 26.98 6.55
C GLN A 46 -15.18 27.72 5.88
N GLU A 47 -14.92 28.96 6.31
CA GLU A 47 -13.83 29.79 5.79
C GLU A 47 -12.45 29.19 6.09
N ARG A 48 -12.21 28.77 7.34
CA ARG A 48 -10.88 28.27 7.76
C ARG A 48 -10.52 26.90 7.16
N THR A 49 -11.51 26.09 6.81
CA THR A 49 -11.27 24.73 6.27
C THR A 49 -10.95 24.73 4.79
N LYS A 50 -11.43 25.72 4.03
CA LYS A 50 -11.25 25.77 2.57
C LYS A 50 -9.77 25.71 2.15
N PRO A 51 -8.85 26.55 2.69
CA PRO A 51 -7.44 26.49 2.31
C PRO A 51 -6.82 25.11 2.57
N ALA A 52 -7.04 24.55 3.77
CA ALA A 52 -6.49 23.25 4.15
C ALA A 52 -7.00 22.09 3.26
N ILE A 53 -8.26 22.15 2.78
CA ILE A 53 -8.78 21.16 1.82
C ILE A 53 -8.05 21.29 0.47
N LEU A 54 -7.87 22.52 -0.02
CA LEU A 54 -7.18 22.75 -1.29
C LEU A 54 -5.70 22.35 -1.20
N ASP A 55 -5.03 22.62 -0.08
CA ASP A 55 -3.65 22.23 0.18
C ASP A 55 -3.52 20.70 0.20
N TRP A 56 -4.41 19.99 0.91
CA TRP A 56 -4.41 18.52 0.92
C TRP A 56 -4.58 17.94 -0.50
N ILE A 57 -5.46 18.52 -1.32
CA ILE A 57 -5.67 18.09 -2.71
C ILE A 57 -4.43 18.37 -3.56
N HIS A 58 -3.83 19.56 -3.41
CA HIS A 58 -2.62 19.94 -4.13
C HIS A 58 -1.47 18.99 -3.79
N GLU A 59 -1.30 18.62 -2.52
CA GLU A 59 -0.34 17.62 -2.10
C GLU A 59 -0.55 16.27 -2.79
N ARG A 60 -1.79 15.76 -2.86
CA ARG A 60 -2.09 14.48 -3.54
C ARG A 60 -1.76 14.57 -5.03
N SER A 61 -1.98 15.72 -5.65
CA SER A 61 -1.60 15.93 -7.06
C SER A 61 -0.10 15.86 -7.31
N ARG A 62 0.69 16.28 -6.31
CA ARG A 62 2.15 16.42 -6.43
C ARG A 62 2.90 15.18 -5.98
N PHE A 63 2.40 14.50 -4.94
CA PHE A 63 3.06 13.37 -4.28
C PHE A 63 2.31 12.04 -4.42
N GLY A 64 1.12 12.02 -5.03
CA GLY A 64 0.24 10.86 -4.96
C GLY A 64 -0.30 10.63 -3.55
N PHE A 65 -0.98 9.51 -3.33
CA PHE A 65 -1.46 9.12 -2.00
C PHE A 65 -0.36 8.43 -1.20
N PHE A 66 -0.13 8.85 0.05
CA PHE A 66 0.86 8.30 0.97
C PHE A 66 0.48 6.88 1.40
N GLU A 67 -0.81 6.61 1.61
CA GLU A 67 -1.33 5.27 1.85
C GLU A 67 -1.61 4.56 0.52
N TRP A 68 -0.62 4.53 -0.37
CA TRP A 68 -0.75 4.09 -1.78
C TRP A 68 -1.49 2.77 -1.89
N HIS A 69 -2.41 2.70 -2.87
CA HIS A 69 -3.30 1.58 -3.18
C HIS A 69 -3.92 0.85 -1.97
N SER A 70 -4.02 1.50 -0.81
CA SER A 70 -4.67 0.89 0.34
C SER A 70 -6.15 0.78 0.05
N HIS A 71 -6.64 -0.41 -0.28
CA HIS A 71 -8.06 -0.67 -0.55
C HIS A 71 -8.95 -0.32 0.67
N VAL A 72 -8.42 -0.44 1.89
CA VAL A 72 -9.12 -0.02 3.11
C VAL A 72 -9.24 1.50 3.25
N TYR A 73 -8.20 2.25 2.88
CA TYR A 73 -8.15 3.72 3.06
C TYR A 73 -8.49 4.52 1.80
N MET A 74 -8.42 3.93 0.61
CA MET A 74 -8.86 4.58 -0.63
C MET A 74 -10.35 4.91 -0.55
N LYS A 75 -11.17 4.03 0.05
CA LYS A 75 -12.58 4.34 0.37
C LYS A 75 -12.73 5.53 1.30
N LYS A 76 -11.77 5.74 2.21
CA LYS A 76 -11.73 6.85 3.17
C LYS A 76 -11.24 8.15 2.54
N ASN A 77 -10.59 8.10 1.37
CA ASN A 77 -10.32 9.27 0.52
C ASN A 77 -11.50 9.58 -0.42
N VAL A 78 -12.06 8.56 -1.07
CA VAL A 78 -13.21 8.71 -1.99
C VAL A 78 -14.44 9.29 -1.31
N ALA A 79 -14.84 8.75 -0.16
CA ALA A 79 -16.05 9.17 0.53
C ALA A 79 -16.12 10.68 0.85
N PRO A 80 -15.12 11.29 1.53
CA PRO A 80 -15.16 12.73 1.82
C PRO A 80 -15.05 13.59 0.55
N LEU A 81 -14.23 13.22 -0.42
CA LEU A 81 -14.11 13.98 -1.67
C LEU A 81 -15.44 13.98 -2.46
N LEU A 82 -16.09 12.82 -2.57
CA LEU A 82 -17.40 12.72 -3.23
C LEU A 82 -18.49 13.47 -2.47
N THR A 83 -18.44 13.41 -1.13
CA THR A 83 -19.32 14.23 -0.28
C THR A 83 -19.13 15.72 -0.55
N LEU A 84 -17.88 16.18 -0.70
CA LEU A 84 -17.60 17.58 -1.02
C LEU A 84 -18.12 17.95 -2.42
N VAL A 85 -17.90 17.11 -3.43
CA VAL A 85 -18.42 17.33 -4.79
C VAL A 85 -19.95 17.45 -4.81
N GLU A 86 -20.64 16.58 -4.07
CA GLU A 86 -22.11 16.59 -4.05
C GLU A 86 -22.67 17.78 -3.28
N PHE A 87 -22.12 18.09 -2.09
CA PHE A 87 -22.78 18.98 -1.13
C PHE A 87 -22.14 20.35 -0.92
N ALA A 88 -20.91 20.61 -1.39
CA ALA A 88 -20.32 21.94 -1.28
C ALA A 88 -20.97 22.94 -2.24
N GLU A 89 -21.18 24.16 -1.75
CA GLU A 89 -21.70 25.29 -2.54
C GLU A 89 -20.59 26.02 -3.29
N ASP A 90 -19.35 25.94 -2.83
CA ASP A 90 -18.19 26.59 -3.45
C ASP A 90 -17.76 25.84 -4.74
N PRO A 91 -17.86 26.48 -5.93
CA PRO A 91 -17.52 25.83 -7.19
C PRO A 91 -16.03 25.50 -7.35
N GLU A 92 -15.14 26.19 -6.63
CA GLU A 92 -13.71 25.86 -6.64
C GLU A 92 -13.45 24.56 -5.89
N LEU A 93 -14.01 24.41 -4.68
CA LEU A 93 -13.90 23.18 -3.89
C LEU A 93 -14.51 21.97 -4.60
N VAL A 94 -15.68 22.15 -5.22
CA VAL A 94 -16.30 21.06 -5.99
C VAL A 94 -15.43 20.61 -7.15
N ARG A 95 -14.76 21.56 -7.82
CA ARG A 95 -13.87 21.24 -8.93
C ARG A 95 -12.60 20.56 -8.43
N ALA A 96 -11.94 21.13 -7.42
CA ALA A 96 -10.75 20.56 -6.81
C ALA A 96 -10.99 19.14 -6.31
N ALA A 97 -12.09 18.89 -5.59
CA ALA A 97 -12.44 17.55 -5.13
C ALA A 97 -12.79 16.59 -6.27
N GLY A 98 -13.42 17.08 -7.34
CA GLY A 98 -13.63 16.29 -8.55
C GLY A 98 -12.32 15.86 -9.20
N MET A 99 -11.33 16.75 -9.25
CA MET A 99 -9.98 16.43 -9.77
C MET A 99 -9.23 15.45 -8.85
N ALA A 100 -9.36 15.59 -7.54
CA ALA A 100 -8.80 14.64 -6.57
C ALA A 100 -9.44 13.24 -6.69
N LEU A 101 -10.75 13.17 -6.92
CA LEU A 101 -11.43 11.91 -7.21
C LEU A 101 -10.96 11.28 -8.53
N ASP A 102 -10.66 12.09 -9.54
CA ASP A 102 -10.08 11.56 -10.78
C ASP A 102 -8.73 10.87 -10.48
N LEU A 103 -7.91 11.39 -9.56
CA LEU A 103 -6.67 10.73 -9.12
C LEU A 103 -6.94 9.43 -8.34
N CYS A 104 -7.93 9.41 -7.45
CA CYS A 104 -8.33 8.16 -6.78
C CYS A 104 -8.73 7.09 -7.81
N VAL A 105 -9.54 7.47 -8.80
CA VAL A 105 -10.03 6.55 -9.85
C VAL A 105 -8.90 6.17 -10.82
N LEU A 106 -7.91 7.04 -11.05
CA LEU A 106 -6.72 6.73 -11.85
C LEU A 106 -5.91 5.60 -11.22
N ASP A 107 -5.56 5.74 -9.93
CA ASP A 107 -4.80 4.72 -9.19
C ASP A 107 -5.58 3.39 -9.10
N MET A 108 -6.91 3.47 -8.94
CA MET A 108 -7.79 2.28 -8.96
C MET A 108 -7.83 1.64 -10.35
N ALA A 109 -7.99 2.42 -11.41
CA ALA A 109 -8.10 1.93 -12.79
C ALA A 109 -6.81 1.23 -13.25
N GLY A 110 -5.64 1.77 -12.88
CA GLY A 110 -4.35 1.17 -13.21
C GLY A 110 -4.20 -0.23 -12.62
N ALA A 111 -4.67 -0.43 -11.39
CA ALA A 111 -4.57 -1.67 -10.64
C ALA A 111 -5.84 -2.53 -10.65
N CYS A 112 -6.78 -2.27 -11.57
CA CYS A 112 -8.00 -3.05 -11.71
C CYS A 112 -7.69 -4.42 -12.30
N HIS A 113 -8.15 -5.51 -11.68
CA HIS A 113 -8.14 -6.83 -12.30
C HIS A 113 -9.31 -7.66 -11.77
N GLU A 114 -10.25 -8.03 -12.64
CA GLU A 114 -11.44 -8.81 -12.26
C GLU A 114 -12.17 -8.19 -11.05
N SER A 115 -12.39 -6.87 -11.13
CA SER A 115 -12.96 -6.01 -10.10
C SER A 115 -12.28 -6.10 -8.73
N THR A 116 -11.00 -6.50 -8.71
CA THR A 116 -10.15 -6.55 -7.53
C THR A 116 -9.10 -5.44 -7.61
N TYR A 117 -8.77 -4.85 -6.46
CA TYR A 117 -7.64 -3.91 -6.37
C TYR A 117 -6.31 -4.69 -6.32
N ALA A 118 -5.81 -5.09 -7.48
CA ALA A 118 -4.61 -5.91 -7.65
C ALA A 118 -3.32 -5.06 -7.60
N ALA A 119 -2.89 -4.72 -6.39
CA ALA A 119 -1.75 -3.83 -6.13
C ALA A 119 -1.00 -4.15 -4.84
N SER A 120 0.30 -3.85 -4.82
CA SER A 120 1.04 -3.60 -3.56
C SER A 120 0.41 -2.44 -2.79
N ARG A 121 0.46 -2.45 -1.46
CA ARG A 121 -0.31 -1.52 -0.62
C ARG A 121 0.51 -0.96 0.52
N GLY A 122 0.40 0.33 0.77
CA GLY A 122 1.05 0.97 1.92
C GLY A 122 0.46 0.55 3.26
N ARG A 123 -0.83 0.21 3.25
CA ARG A 123 -1.57 -0.33 4.39
C ARG A 123 -2.67 -1.32 3.99
N THR A 124 -2.77 -2.44 4.70
CA THR A 124 -3.79 -3.47 4.59
C THR A 124 -3.90 -4.23 5.92
N TYR A 125 -4.87 -5.14 6.02
CA TYR A 125 -5.02 -6.06 7.15
C TYR A 125 -5.38 -7.46 6.64
N ALA A 126 -5.05 -8.49 7.41
CA ALA A 126 -5.38 -9.89 7.08
C ALA A 126 -6.89 -10.04 6.75
N LYS A 127 -7.76 -9.55 7.63
CA LYS A 127 -9.22 -9.56 7.42
C LYS A 127 -9.70 -8.91 6.10
N ASP A 128 -8.91 -8.02 5.50
CA ASP A 128 -9.30 -7.28 4.30
C ASP A 128 -8.66 -7.84 3.02
N LYS A 129 -7.70 -8.77 3.11
CA LYS A 129 -7.00 -9.33 1.93
C LYS A 129 -7.02 -10.86 1.81
N LEU A 130 -7.54 -11.56 2.81
CA LEU A 130 -7.65 -13.03 2.79
C LEU A 130 -9.03 -13.53 2.32
N GLY A 131 -10.04 -12.67 2.35
CA GLY A 131 -11.40 -13.00 1.91
C GLY A 131 -11.50 -13.16 0.39
N GLU A 132 -12.54 -13.87 -0.05
CA GLU A 132 -12.83 -14.07 -1.49
C GLU A 132 -13.02 -12.76 -2.26
N ARG A 133 -13.66 -11.79 -1.62
CA ARG A 133 -13.87 -10.46 -2.17
C ARG A 133 -13.39 -9.44 -1.17
N GLU A 134 -12.49 -8.60 -1.64
CA GLU A 134 -11.98 -7.50 -0.84
C GLU A 134 -12.99 -6.34 -0.79
N GLY A 135 -12.83 -5.45 0.20
CA GLY A 135 -13.85 -4.46 0.51
C GLY A 135 -14.07 -3.32 -0.50
N THR A 136 -13.37 -3.27 -1.63
CA THR A 136 -13.60 -2.34 -2.76
C THR A 136 -14.21 -3.02 -3.99
N PHE A 137 -14.47 -4.33 -3.95
CA PHE A 137 -14.97 -5.09 -5.09
C PHE A 137 -16.20 -4.44 -5.75
N ASP A 138 -17.20 -4.05 -4.96
CA ASP A 138 -18.43 -3.44 -5.49
C ASP A 138 -18.17 -2.06 -6.11
N THR A 139 -17.19 -1.30 -5.62
CA THR A 139 -16.77 -0.03 -6.21
C THR A 139 -16.12 -0.26 -7.56
N PHE A 140 -15.19 -1.21 -7.66
CA PHE A 140 -14.57 -1.58 -8.93
C PHE A 140 -15.62 -2.08 -9.93
N LYS A 141 -16.51 -2.95 -9.49
CA LYS A 141 -17.63 -3.46 -10.28
C LYS A 141 -18.52 -2.33 -10.80
N LEU A 142 -18.81 -1.32 -9.97
CA LEU A 142 -19.62 -0.16 -10.36
C LEU A 142 -18.89 0.79 -11.33
N LEU A 143 -17.58 0.97 -11.14
CA LEU A 143 -16.79 1.93 -11.93
C LEU A 143 -16.35 1.35 -13.28
N PHE A 144 -16.00 0.07 -13.33
CA PHE A 144 -15.30 -0.53 -14.47
C PHE A 144 -16.00 -1.76 -15.05
N ASP A 145 -16.68 -2.56 -14.22
CA ASP A 145 -17.46 -3.74 -14.64
C ASP A 145 -16.66 -4.76 -15.49
N ASP A 146 -15.41 -5.03 -15.10
CA ASP A 146 -14.44 -5.86 -15.83
C ASP A 146 -14.50 -7.37 -15.50
N THR A 147 -15.56 -7.81 -14.83
CA THR A 147 -15.78 -9.23 -14.45
C THR A 147 -17.24 -9.61 -14.66
N ASP A 148 -17.54 -10.90 -14.86
CA ASP A 148 -18.93 -11.41 -14.88
C ASP A 148 -19.51 -11.66 -13.48
N GLU A 149 -18.70 -11.57 -12.42
CA GLU A 149 -19.14 -11.77 -11.05
C GLU A 149 -20.21 -10.76 -10.60
N ALA A 150 -21.23 -11.22 -9.87
CA ALA A 150 -22.26 -10.34 -9.30
C ALA A 150 -21.74 -9.56 -8.09
N TYR A 151 -22.38 -8.43 -7.76
CA TYR A 151 -22.14 -7.67 -6.52
C TYR A 151 -22.16 -8.56 -5.26
N GLY A 152 -21.37 -8.20 -4.25
CA GLY A 152 -21.29 -8.92 -2.98
C GLY A 152 -22.54 -8.77 -2.09
N GLU A 153 -22.64 -9.63 -1.07
CA GLU A 153 -23.61 -9.43 0.01
C GLU A 153 -23.15 -8.27 0.91
N GLY A 154 -23.80 -7.12 0.75
CA GLY A 154 -23.47 -5.90 1.48
C GLY A 154 -22.62 -4.97 0.63
N ALA A 155 -23.27 -3.96 0.04
CA ALA A 155 -22.59 -2.99 -0.81
C ALA A 155 -21.48 -2.27 -0.02
N ASP A 156 -20.27 -2.22 -0.58
CA ASP A 156 -19.28 -1.31 -0.03
C ASP A 156 -19.80 0.15 -0.04
N SER A 157 -19.38 0.94 0.95
CA SER A 157 -19.91 2.30 1.12
C SER A 157 -19.62 3.21 -0.07
N SER A 158 -18.47 3.01 -0.74
CA SER A 158 -18.03 3.85 -1.86
C SER A 158 -18.88 3.59 -3.10
N ALA A 159 -19.20 2.34 -3.41
CA ALA A 159 -20.13 1.97 -4.48
C ALA A 159 -21.50 2.64 -4.26
N THR A 160 -22.01 2.58 -3.03
CA THR A 160 -23.28 3.23 -2.67
C THR A 160 -23.22 4.74 -2.88
N TYR A 161 -22.12 5.39 -2.50
CA TYR A 161 -21.96 6.84 -2.69
C TYR A 161 -21.83 7.23 -4.16
N PHE A 162 -21.07 6.49 -4.97
CA PHE A 162 -20.98 6.72 -6.40
C PHE A 162 -22.34 6.54 -7.10
N ALA A 163 -23.08 5.47 -6.76
CA ALA A 163 -24.41 5.23 -7.32
C ALA A 163 -25.41 6.35 -6.99
N GLY A 164 -25.27 6.99 -5.83
CA GLY A 164 -26.07 8.14 -5.41
C GLY A 164 -25.60 9.49 -5.97
N SER A 165 -24.41 9.56 -6.58
CA SER A 165 -23.80 10.82 -7.01
C SER A 165 -24.47 11.42 -8.25
N THR A 166 -24.66 12.73 -8.25
CA THR A 166 -25.32 13.47 -9.34
C THR A 166 -24.41 14.49 -10.02
N ARG A 167 -23.35 14.94 -9.34
CA ARG A 167 -22.43 15.98 -9.80
C ARG A 167 -21.10 15.40 -10.29
N TYR A 168 -20.61 14.33 -9.67
CA TYR A 168 -19.37 13.67 -10.12
C TYR A 168 -19.64 12.68 -11.24
N ARG A 169 -18.79 12.70 -12.27
CA ARG A 169 -18.71 11.67 -13.32
C ARG A 169 -17.23 11.43 -13.60
N HIS A 170 -16.77 10.21 -13.36
CA HIS A 170 -15.40 9.84 -13.65
C HIS A 170 -15.17 9.87 -15.18
N PRO A 171 -13.95 10.23 -15.65
CA PRO A 171 -13.63 10.32 -17.07
C PRO A 171 -13.60 8.95 -17.76
N GLN A 172 -14.11 8.87 -18.99
CA GLN A 172 -14.13 7.64 -19.80
C GLN A 172 -12.72 7.05 -20.01
N VAL A 173 -11.69 7.88 -20.13
CA VAL A 173 -10.30 7.43 -20.28
C VAL A 173 -9.81 6.55 -19.11
N LEU A 174 -10.38 6.73 -17.91
CA LEU A 174 -10.05 5.87 -16.77
C LEU A 174 -10.74 4.50 -16.85
N VAL A 175 -11.94 4.45 -17.44
CA VAL A 175 -12.60 3.17 -17.77
C VAL A 175 -11.82 2.44 -18.86
N GLU A 176 -11.35 3.18 -19.88
CA GLU A 176 -10.49 2.63 -20.94
C GLU A 176 -9.20 2.05 -20.35
N LEU A 177 -8.55 2.71 -19.39
CA LEU A 177 -7.41 2.15 -18.68
C LEU A 177 -7.77 0.85 -17.94
N ALA A 178 -8.86 0.87 -17.16
CA ALA A 178 -9.28 -0.29 -16.37
C ALA A 178 -9.71 -1.49 -17.21
N THR A 179 -10.26 -1.28 -18.40
CA THR A 179 -10.84 -2.34 -19.26
C THR A 179 -10.05 -2.62 -20.54
N ALA A 180 -8.87 -2.00 -20.69
CA ALA A 180 -7.98 -2.24 -21.81
C ALA A 180 -7.54 -3.71 -21.86
N ALA A 181 -7.55 -4.28 -23.06
CA ALA A 181 -6.99 -5.60 -23.33
C ALA A 181 -5.46 -5.54 -23.29
N ASP A 182 -4.83 -6.55 -22.66
CA ASP A 182 -3.39 -6.67 -22.44
C ASP A 182 -2.70 -5.33 -22.11
N PRO A 183 -3.13 -4.67 -21.02
CA PRO A 183 -2.74 -3.29 -20.70
C PRO A 183 -1.26 -3.16 -20.37
N GLY A 184 -0.59 -4.27 -20.05
CA GLY A 184 0.86 -4.34 -19.90
C GLY A 184 1.34 -3.73 -18.60
N VAL A 185 2.35 -2.88 -18.68
CA VAL A 185 3.08 -2.36 -17.52
C VAL A 185 2.44 -1.08 -16.98
N LEU A 186 2.31 -1.03 -15.65
CA LEU A 186 1.99 0.16 -14.86
C LEU A 186 3.18 0.51 -13.98
N ARG A 187 3.62 1.77 -13.98
CA ARG A 187 4.61 2.28 -13.02
C ARG A 187 4.10 3.53 -12.35
N GLU A 188 4.17 3.56 -11.03
CA GLU A 188 3.74 4.72 -10.26
C GLU A 188 4.73 5.06 -9.14
N ARG A 189 4.62 6.29 -8.68
CA ARG A 189 5.41 6.80 -7.57
C ARG A 189 4.52 7.58 -6.61
N HIS A 190 4.60 7.20 -5.34
CA HIS A 190 3.80 7.73 -4.25
C HIS A 190 4.69 8.20 -3.10
N GLY A 191 4.25 9.24 -2.39
CA GLY A 191 4.93 9.71 -1.19
C GLY A 191 6.17 10.56 -1.44
N ILE A 192 6.97 10.69 -0.39
CA ILE A 192 8.23 11.42 -0.40
C ILE A 192 9.32 10.61 0.30
N PHE A 193 10.54 10.76 -0.20
CA PHE A 193 11.68 10.07 0.36
C PHE A 193 12.26 10.93 1.49
N VAL A 194 12.39 10.32 2.67
CA VAL A 194 13.19 10.83 3.77
C VAL A 194 14.11 9.71 4.22
N ASP A 195 15.41 9.99 4.33
CA ASP A 195 16.38 9.04 4.84
C ASP A 195 16.42 9.09 6.36
N GLY A 196 15.89 8.05 7.01
CA GLY A 196 15.95 7.92 8.47
C GLY A 196 17.36 7.67 9.00
N THR A 197 18.33 7.39 8.12
CA THR A 197 19.74 7.08 8.47
C THR A 197 20.68 8.27 8.30
N ASP A 198 20.18 9.41 7.81
CA ASP A 198 20.97 10.62 7.70
C ASP A 198 21.58 10.99 9.07
N PRO A 199 22.85 11.46 9.10
CA PRO A 199 23.49 11.84 10.35
C PRO A 199 22.65 12.84 11.14
N ILE A 200 22.49 12.58 12.44
CA ILE A 200 21.78 13.49 13.33
C ILE A 200 22.45 14.87 13.31
N VAL A 201 21.68 15.87 12.89
CA VAL A 201 22.06 17.28 12.93
C VAL A 201 21.01 18.08 13.70
N PRO A 202 21.37 19.23 14.29
CA PRO A 202 20.42 20.02 15.07
C PRO A 202 19.20 20.52 14.26
N HIS A 203 19.42 20.89 13.00
CA HIS A 203 18.40 21.44 12.10
C HIS A 203 18.45 20.66 10.77
N PRO A 204 17.78 19.50 10.68
CA PRO A 204 17.75 18.70 9.45
C PRO A 204 17.07 19.48 8.32
N GLU A 205 17.65 19.44 7.12
CA GLU A 205 17.04 20.05 5.95
C GLU A 205 15.87 19.20 5.45
N ALA A 206 14.67 19.77 5.46
CA ALA A 206 13.47 19.08 5.01
C ALA A 206 13.26 19.23 3.49
N PRO A 207 12.77 18.18 2.81
CA PRO A 207 12.46 18.28 1.39
C PRO A 207 11.21 19.13 1.15
N PHE A 208 11.15 19.73 -0.04
CA PHE A 208 9.97 20.44 -0.57
C PHE A 208 9.44 21.62 0.27
N GLY A 209 10.21 22.11 1.26
CA GLY A 209 9.86 23.27 2.09
C GLY A 209 9.02 22.94 3.33
N TYR A 210 8.80 21.66 3.63
CA TYR A 210 8.07 21.23 4.84
C TYR A 210 9.04 21.06 6.01
N ASP A 211 9.54 22.16 6.58
CA ASP A 211 10.47 22.13 7.71
C ASP A 211 10.00 21.16 8.82
N PHE A 212 10.90 20.27 9.27
CA PHE A 212 10.63 19.27 10.30
C PHE A 212 10.38 19.88 11.68
N GLU A 213 10.91 21.08 11.93
CA GLU A 213 10.78 21.77 13.22
C GLU A 213 9.59 22.73 13.25
N ASP A 214 8.95 22.99 12.10
CA ASP A 214 7.76 23.84 12.02
C ASP A 214 6.50 23.00 12.29
N THR A 215 5.83 23.28 13.41
CA THR A 215 4.63 22.57 13.84
C THR A 215 3.43 22.81 12.90
N ASP A 216 3.46 23.85 12.05
CA ASP A 216 2.46 24.03 11.00
C ASP A 216 2.53 22.91 9.94
N ASN A 217 3.69 22.25 9.80
CA ASN A 217 3.90 21.12 8.89
C ASN A 217 3.59 19.75 9.53
N LEU A 218 3.13 19.71 10.78
CA LEU A 218 2.91 18.46 11.51
C LEU A 218 1.93 17.54 10.78
N ALA A 219 0.84 18.10 10.23
CA ALA A 219 -0.16 17.33 9.50
C ALA A 219 0.45 16.65 8.25
N PHE A 220 1.32 17.36 7.52
CA PHE A 220 2.02 16.81 6.36
C PHE A 220 2.91 15.62 6.75
N TRP A 221 3.72 15.77 7.80
CA TRP A 221 4.64 14.71 8.26
C TRP A 221 3.92 13.54 8.91
N TRP A 222 2.91 13.79 9.73
CA TRP A 222 2.19 12.72 10.41
C TRP A 222 1.24 11.95 9.49
N SER A 223 0.77 12.56 8.39
CA SER A 223 -0.08 11.88 7.39
C SER A 223 0.61 10.76 6.63
N GLN A 224 1.93 10.82 6.53
CA GLN A 224 2.81 9.78 5.99
C GLN A 224 3.40 8.87 7.09
N GLY A 225 2.97 9.03 8.35
CA GLY A 225 3.41 8.20 9.47
C GLY A 225 4.82 8.52 9.99
N ALA A 226 5.36 9.72 9.73
CA ALA A 226 6.71 10.12 10.12
C ALA A 226 6.91 10.39 11.64
N VAL A 227 6.00 9.92 12.50
CA VAL A 227 6.05 10.11 13.96
C VAL A 227 7.33 9.49 14.54
N GLY A 228 7.79 8.38 13.98
CA GLY A 228 9.01 7.67 14.36
C GLY A 228 10.26 8.08 13.58
N LEU A 229 10.30 9.27 12.97
CA LEU A 229 11.53 9.81 12.37
C LEU A 229 12.32 10.64 13.38
N TRP A 230 13.64 10.49 13.39
CA TRP A 230 14.50 11.27 14.27
C TRP A 230 14.40 12.77 13.96
N GLN A 231 14.24 13.11 12.67
CA GLN A 231 14.06 14.50 12.22
C GLN A 231 12.81 15.15 12.83
N MET A 232 11.76 14.35 13.06
CA MET A 232 10.47 14.80 13.62
C MET A 232 10.42 14.77 15.14
N THR A 233 11.49 14.35 15.83
CA THR A 233 11.44 14.10 17.28
C THR A 233 11.05 15.35 18.07
N THR A 234 11.60 16.53 17.75
CA THR A 234 11.27 17.78 18.47
C THR A 234 9.80 18.14 18.31
N ALA A 235 9.35 18.36 17.08
CA ALA A 235 7.98 18.76 16.78
C ALA A 235 6.95 17.72 17.25
N SER A 236 7.27 16.42 17.17
CA SER A 236 6.36 15.36 17.62
C SER A 236 6.24 15.30 19.14
N LEU A 237 7.32 15.54 19.89
CA LEU A 237 7.26 15.60 21.36
C LEU A 237 6.53 16.85 21.84
N GLU A 238 6.75 18.00 21.19
CA GLU A 238 6.01 19.23 21.48
C GLU A 238 4.50 19.05 21.25
N ALA A 239 4.11 18.46 20.12
CA ALA A 239 2.73 18.13 19.82
C ALA A 239 2.15 17.09 20.79
N ALA A 240 2.93 16.08 21.17
CA ALA A 240 2.50 15.06 22.11
C ALA A 240 2.23 15.63 23.52
N ASP A 241 2.99 16.63 23.96
CA ASP A 241 2.74 17.37 25.20
C ASP A 241 1.52 18.29 25.08
N GLU A 242 1.46 19.11 24.02
CA GLU A 242 0.35 20.05 23.78
C GLU A 242 -1.01 19.35 23.75
N PHE A 243 -1.10 18.24 23.00
CA PHE A 243 -2.34 17.49 22.82
C PHE A 243 -2.50 16.32 23.80
N ARG A 244 -1.58 16.17 24.77
CA ARG A 244 -1.57 15.10 25.78
C ARG A 244 -1.65 13.70 25.16
N LEU A 245 -1.02 13.50 24.01
CA LEU A 245 -1.18 12.27 23.22
C LEU A 245 -0.58 11.05 23.93
N LEU A 246 0.46 11.24 24.75
CA LEU A 246 1.04 10.16 25.55
C LEU A 246 0.13 9.66 26.68
N GLU A 247 -0.96 10.38 26.99
CA GLU A 247 -1.99 9.90 27.93
C GLU A 247 -3.03 9.00 27.25
N THR A 248 -3.00 8.88 25.92
CA THR A 248 -3.95 8.08 25.14
C THR A 248 -3.50 6.62 25.03
N ASP A 249 -4.46 5.70 24.96
CA ASP A 249 -4.17 4.28 24.71
C ASP A 249 -3.52 4.08 23.32
N LEU A 250 -3.82 4.98 22.38
CA LEU A 250 -3.35 4.97 21.00
C LEU A 250 -1.83 5.11 20.86
N LEU A 251 -1.17 5.86 21.75
CA LEU A 251 0.27 6.06 21.74
C LEU A 251 0.97 5.35 22.90
N ALA A 252 0.38 4.29 23.47
CA ALA A 252 0.98 3.56 24.58
C ALA A 252 2.39 3.03 24.25
N ASP A 253 2.60 2.50 23.04
CA ASP A 253 3.91 1.99 22.61
C ASP A 253 4.93 3.14 22.43
N VAL A 254 4.50 4.25 21.84
CA VAL A 254 5.33 5.46 21.72
C VAL A 254 5.68 6.02 23.11
N LYS A 255 4.73 6.02 24.04
CA LYS A 255 4.96 6.42 25.42
C LYS A 255 5.99 5.52 26.10
N ALA A 256 5.94 4.20 25.90
CA ALA A 256 6.94 3.29 26.45
C ALA A 256 8.35 3.64 25.95
N LEU A 257 8.50 3.97 24.67
CA LEU A 257 9.77 4.43 24.09
C LEU A 257 10.24 5.76 24.71
N VAL A 258 9.33 6.72 24.90
CA VAL A 258 9.62 8.00 25.56
C VAL A 258 10.08 7.78 27.01
N ASP A 259 9.38 6.92 27.76
CA ASP A 259 9.67 6.63 29.16
C ASP A 259 11.03 5.93 29.34
N VAL A 260 11.38 4.98 28.47
CA VAL A 260 12.69 4.29 28.47
C VAL A 260 13.84 5.28 28.23
N ASN A 261 13.57 6.35 27.49
CA ASN A 261 14.53 7.42 27.22
C ASN A 261 14.40 8.62 28.20
N GLU A 262 13.70 8.44 29.33
CA GLU A 262 13.49 9.45 30.38
C GLU A 262 12.80 10.75 29.90
N GLY A 263 12.12 10.72 28.75
CA GLY A 263 11.52 11.90 28.13
C GLY A 263 12.53 12.91 27.56
N ASP A 264 13.82 12.56 27.49
CA ASP A 264 14.88 13.43 26.97
C ASP A 264 14.87 13.43 25.43
N PRO A 265 14.63 14.58 24.77
CA PRO A 265 14.50 14.62 23.30
C PRO A 265 15.75 14.16 22.55
N ASP A 266 16.95 14.43 23.07
CA ASP A 266 18.19 14.02 22.40
C ASP A 266 18.43 12.51 22.52
N ARG A 267 18.09 11.92 23.67
CA ARG A 267 18.11 10.45 23.84
C ARG A 267 17.08 9.77 22.97
N ILE A 268 15.85 10.29 22.91
CA ILE A 268 14.79 9.77 22.04
C ILE A 268 15.23 9.84 20.57
N ARG A 269 15.77 10.99 20.14
CA ARG A 269 16.26 11.19 18.77
C ARG A 269 17.36 10.17 18.42
N GLN A 270 18.35 10.02 19.29
CA GLN A 270 19.43 9.03 19.11
C GLN A 270 18.87 7.61 19.07
N PHE A 271 17.97 7.27 19.99
CA PHE A 271 17.34 5.96 20.07
C PHE A 271 16.58 5.63 18.78
N VAL A 272 15.76 6.54 18.29
CA VAL A 272 14.97 6.35 17.07
C VAL A 272 15.86 6.20 15.84
N HIS A 273 16.92 7.01 15.74
CA HIS A 273 17.91 6.90 14.67
C HIS A 273 18.63 5.53 14.67
N ASP A 274 19.15 5.11 15.83
CA ASP A 274 19.92 3.87 15.95
C ASP A 274 19.08 2.61 15.74
N ASN A 275 17.75 2.72 15.91
CA ASN A 275 16.81 1.61 15.83
C ASN A 275 15.79 1.78 14.69
N HIS A 276 16.07 2.65 13.72
CA HIS A 276 15.12 3.07 12.69
C HIS A 276 14.50 1.92 11.88
N ASP A 277 15.22 0.81 11.76
CA ASP A 277 14.77 -0.41 11.07
C ASP A 277 13.51 -1.01 11.67
N ALA A 278 13.30 -0.89 12.99
CA ALA A 278 12.12 -1.40 13.67
C ALA A 278 11.21 -0.28 14.15
N VAL A 279 11.74 0.77 14.78
CA VAL A 279 10.90 1.76 15.49
C VAL A 279 10.15 2.72 14.56
N ASN A 280 10.58 2.83 13.30
CA ASN A 280 9.91 3.66 12.32
C ASN A 280 8.89 2.86 11.50
N PHE A 281 8.26 1.86 12.12
CA PHE A 281 7.31 0.93 11.50
C PHE A 281 6.09 1.63 10.89
N GLY A 282 5.73 2.83 11.36
CA GLY A 282 4.58 3.61 10.88
C GLY A 282 4.82 4.43 9.61
N HIS A 283 6.07 4.81 9.32
CA HIS A 283 6.39 5.71 8.20
C HIS A 283 6.25 5.03 6.84
N LEU A 284 5.48 5.63 5.94
CA LEU A 284 5.17 5.07 4.63
C LEU A 284 6.34 5.21 3.66
N ARG A 285 7.11 6.32 3.71
CA ARG A 285 8.21 6.66 2.77
C ARG A 285 7.75 6.68 1.29
N GLU A 286 8.60 7.15 0.39
CA GLU A 286 8.37 7.03 -1.05
C GLU A 286 8.25 5.55 -1.47
N ALA A 287 7.23 5.26 -2.28
CA ALA A 287 6.98 3.96 -2.87
C ALA A 287 7.03 4.08 -4.40
N ASN A 288 7.82 3.22 -5.04
CA ASN A 288 7.81 3.02 -6.48
C ASN A 288 7.10 1.68 -6.73
N THR A 289 5.95 1.70 -7.40
CA THR A 289 5.17 0.49 -7.69
C THR A 289 5.36 0.08 -9.14
N TYR A 290 5.47 -1.22 -9.36
CA TYR A 290 5.54 -1.83 -10.68
C TYR A 290 4.41 -2.86 -10.77
N GLY A 291 3.55 -2.70 -11.77
CA GLY A 291 2.48 -3.64 -12.09
C GLY A 291 2.64 -4.19 -13.50
N PHE A 292 2.18 -5.41 -13.69
CA PHE A 292 1.95 -6.04 -14.97
C PHE A 292 0.54 -6.60 -14.98
N ARG A 293 -0.19 -6.42 -16.07
CA ARG A 293 -1.50 -7.00 -16.26
C ARG A 293 -1.68 -7.48 -17.71
N SER A 294 -2.12 -8.71 -17.82
CA SER A 294 -2.72 -9.32 -19.02
C SER A 294 -4.24 -9.37 -18.86
N ASP A 295 -4.94 -9.94 -19.83
CA ASP A 295 -6.40 -10.15 -19.72
C ASP A 295 -6.82 -11.09 -18.57
N VAL A 296 -5.94 -11.98 -18.11
CA VAL A 296 -6.33 -13.07 -17.15
C VAL A 296 -5.49 -13.12 -15.88
N VAL A 297 -4.35 -12.41 -15.83
CA VAL A 297 -3.50 -12.36 -14.63
C VAL A 297 -2.81 -11.02 -14.47
N SER A 298 -2.68 -10.60 -13.21
CA SER A 298 -1.95 -9.43 -12.74
C SER A 298 -0.81 -9.82 -11.79
N LEU A 299 0.27 -9.05 -11.80
CA LEU A 299 1.36 -9.10 -10.83
C LEU A 299 1.74 -7.67 -10.45
N ALA A 300 1.74 -7.35 -9.16
CA ALA A 300 2.08 -6.01 -8.67
C ALA A 300 3.06 -6.07 -7.50
N THR A 301 4.04 -5.17 -7.50
CA THR A 301 5.14 -5.13 -6.52
C THR A 301 5.49 -3.69 -6.15
N VAL A 302 5.72 -3.41 -4.86
CA VAL A 302 6.47 -2.20 -4.45
C VAL A 302 7.97 -2.52 -4.50
N VAL A 303 8.70 -1.72 -5.27
CA VAL A 303 10.07 -2.03 -5.66
C VAL A 303 11.08 -1.40 -4.69
N ASP A 304 12.08 -2.19 -4.27
CA ASP A 304 13.21 -1.82 -3.40
C ASP A 304 12.83 -0.99 -2.16
N HIS A 305 11.69 -1.34 -1.55
CA HIS A 305 11.09 -0.54 -0.48
C HIS A 305 11.52 -1.03 0.90
N ARG A 306 12.30 -0.21 1.63
CA ARG A 306 12.62 -0.41 3.05
C ARG A 306 13.12 -1.83 3.40
N PHE A 307 13.98 -2.38 2.55
CA PHE A 307 14.52 -3.74 2.69
C PHE A 307 15.03 -4.04 4.10
N GLY A 308 14.53 -5.13 4.69
CA GLY A 308 14.94 -5.63 5.99
C GLY A 308 14.27 -4.96 7.18
N GLN A 309 13.54 -3.85 6.96
CA GLN A 309 12.89 -3.05 8.01
C GLN A 309 11.49 -3.58 8.34
N MET A 310 11.00 -3.28 9.55
CA MET A 310 9.64 -3.59 9.99
C MET A 310 8.60 -2.66 9.35
N ARG A 311 7.43 -3.20 9.00
CA ARG A 311 6.25 -2.41 8.58
C ARG A 311 4.95 -3.06 9.03
N ASP A 312 4.18 -2.33 9.85
CA ASP A 312 2.94 -2.81 10.48
C ASP A 312 1.88 -3.41 9.55
N GLN A 313 1.66 -2.82 8.38
CA GLN A 313 0.45 -3.06 7.58
C GLN A 313 0.76 -3.14 6.07
N ILE A 314 2.03 -3.22 5.69
CA ILE A 314 2.39 -3.18 4.27
C ILE A 314 1.99 -4.47 3.56
N HIS A 315 1.66 -4.35 2.27
CA HIS A 315 1.50 -5.46 1.35
C HIS A 315 2.50 -5.31 0.22
N THR A 316 3.57 -6.09 0.23
CA THR A 316 4.72 -5.82 -0.63
C THR A 316 4.44 -6.16 -2.09
N TRP A 317 3.73 -7.26 -2.35
CA TRP A 317 3.41 -7.70 -3.70
C TRP A 317 2.22 -8.66 -3.70
N GLU A 318 1.60 -8.85 -4.86
CA GLU A 318 0.64 -9.94 -5.11
C GLU A 318 0.58 -10.33 -6.59
N ALA A 319 0.30 -11.60 -6.84
CA ALA A 319 -0.15 -12.12 -8.13
C ALA A 319 -1.62 -12.48 -8.03
N THR A 320 -2.46 -12.00 -8.96
CA THR A 320 -3.92 -12.12 -8.89
C THR A 320 -4.46 -12.63 -10.22
N ILE A 321 -5.18 -13.76 -10.20
CA ILE A 321 -5.95 -14.25 -11.36
C ILE A 321 -7.41 -13.75 -11.29
N GLY A 322 -7.96 -13.61 -10.08
CA GLY A 322 -9.30 -13.06 -9.87
C GLY A 322 -9.66 -12.95 -8.39
N PRO A 323 -10.93 -12.67 -8.05
CA PRO A 323 -11.36 -12.46 -6.67
C PRO A 323 -10.99 -13.66 -5.77
N GLY A 324 -10.19 -13.39 -4.74
CA GLY A 324 -9.71 -14.39 -3.77
C GLY A 324 -8.69 -15.39 -4.31
N ALA A 325 -8.51 -15.45 -5.64
CA ALA A 325 -7.53 -16.30 -6.32
C ALA A 325 -6.25 -15.51 -6.54
N LEU A 326 -5.55 -15.26 -5.43
CA LEU A 326 -4.32 -14.47 -5.37
C LEU A 326 -3.25 -15.15 -4.53
N VAL A 327 -2.00 -14.79 -4.79
CA VAL A 327 -0.80 -15.31 -4.13
C VAL A 327 0.09 -14.15 -3.69
N PHE A 328 0.57 -14.18 -2.45
CA PHE A 328 1.57 -13.26 -1.92
C PHE A 328 2.37 -13.93 -0.80
N THR A 329 3.48 -13.33 -0.41
CA THR A 329 4.29 -13.77 0.74
C THR A 329 4.32 -12.74 1.85
N THR A 330 4.61 -13.21 3.06
CA THR A 330 4.83 -12.38 4.24
C THR A 330 5.99 -12.95 5.07
N HIS A 331 6.64 -12.09 5.85
CA HIS A 331 7.45 -12.49 6.98
C HIS A 331 6.67 -12.17 8.27
N PRO A 332 6.12 -13.19 8.95
CA PRO A 332 5.18 -12.95 10.03
C PRO A 332 5.88 -12.52 11.33
N SER A 333 5.15 -11.73 12.11
CA SER A 333 5.44 -11.46 13.53
C SER A 333 4.38 -12.12 14.42
N GLY A 334 4.81 -12.60 15.58
CA GLY A 334 3.88 -13.18 16.56
C GLY A 334 3.26 -14.51 16.13
N ALA A 335 2.22 -14.91 16.87
CA ALA A 335 1.47 -16.14 16.63
C ALA A 335 0.21 -15.86 15.80
N ILE A 336 -0.31 -16.90 15.15
CA ILE A 336 -1.66 -16.85 14.56
C ILE A 336 -2.67 -16.48 15.66
N PRO A 337 -3.63 -15.57 15.39
CA PRO A 337 -4.68 -15.25 16.33
C PRO A 337 -5.47 -16.49 16.80
N GLU A 338 -5.85 -16.50 18.08
CA GLU A 338 -6.79 -17.47 18.60
C GLU A 338 -8.23 -17.05 18.22
N GLY A 339 -9.02 -17.98 17.70
CA GLY A 339 -10.42 -17.74 17.35
C GLY A 339 -10.71 -17.97 15.87
N ASP A 340 -11.78 -17.36 15.37
CA ASP A 340 -12.31 -17.56 14.01
C ASP A 340 -12.18 -16.31 13.12
N SER A 341 -11.57 -15.22 13.61
CA SER A 341 -11.46 -13.96 12.88
C SER A 341 -10.01 -13.50 12.69
N TRP A 342 -9.66 -13.12 11.46
CA TRP A 342 -8.41 -12.42 11.17
C TRP A 342 -8.41 -10.94 11.60
N SER A 343 -9.49 -10.45 12.23
CA SER A 343 -9.53 -9.09 12.76
C SER A 343 -8.61 -8.89 13.97
N ASP A 344 -8.27 -9.98 14.65
CA ASP A 344 -7.36 -10.00 15.79
C ASP A 344 -5.90 -10.27 15.37
N ASP A 345 -5.61 -10.28 14.07
CA ASP A 345 -4.25 -10.36 13.56
C ASP A 345 -3.43 -9.13 13.98
N GLY A 346 -2.21 -9.40 14.47
CA GLY A 346 -1.30 -8.37 14.94
C GLY A 346 -0.84 -7.43 13.83
N LYS A 347 0.01 -6.47 14.19
CA LYS A 347 0.60 -5.50 13.24
C LYS A 347 2.11 -5.52 13.46
N PRO A 348 2.92 -6.24 12.65
CA PRO A 348 2.60 -6.90 11.37
C PRO A 348 1.88 -8.24 11.39
N GLY A 349 1.67 -8.88 12.54
CA GLY A 349 0.84 -10.10 12.63
C GLY A 349 1.32 -11.25 11.74
N TRP A 350 0.45 -12.23 11.49
CA TRP A 350 0.73 -13.38 10.65
C TRP A 350 0.57 -13.06 9.15
N PHE A 351 -0.48 -12.33 8.76
CA PHE A 351 -0.69 -11.92 7.36
C PHE A 351 -0.80 -10.40 7.17
N THR A 352 -0.99 -9.61 8.23
CA THR A 352 -1.33 -8.18 8.12
C THR A 352 -0.24 -7.30 7.51
N GLY A 353 1.02 -7.50 7.88
CA GLY A 353 2.17 -6.70 7.45
C GLY A 353 3.44 -7.52 7.32
N GLU A 354 4.59 -6.85 7.42
CA GLU A 354 5.90 -7.47 7.27
C GLU A 354 6.75 -7.22 8.51
N ALA A 355 7.13 -8.31 9.17
CA ALA A 355 8.13 -8.26 10.23
C ALA A 355 9.50 -7.85 9.68
N SER A 356 9.82 -8.21 8.43
CA SER A 356 10.83 -7.52 7.65
C SER A 356 10.41 -7.44 6.18
N VAL A 357 10.42 -6.24 5.61
CA VAL A 357 10.02 -6.02 4.22
C VAL A 357 11.07 -6.65 3.30
N PRO A 358 10.68 -7.46 2.30
CA PRO A 358 11.64 -8.04 1.39
C PRO A 358 12.15 -7.00 0.38
N ARG A 359 13.40 -7.15 -0.04
CA ARG A 359 13.89 -6.46 -1.24
C ARG A 359 13.17 -7.06 -2.43
N SER A 360 12.29 -6.28 -3.05
CA SER A 360 11.40 -6.76 -4.11
C SER A 360 11.66 -6.05 -5.43
N VAL A 361 11.63 -6.81 -6.52
CA VAL A 361 11.74 -6.29 -7.90
C VAL A 361 10.83 -7.08 -8.82
N GLN A 362 10.43 -6.45 -9.91
CA GLN A 362 9.57 -7.04 -10.93
C GLN A 362 9.99 -6.56 -12.32
N HIS A 363 9.90 -7.44 -13.30
CA HIS A 363 9.93 -7.11 -14.72
C HIS A 363 8.82 -7.87 -15.41
N GLU A 364 7.83 -7.13 -15.94
CA GLU A 364 6.64 -7.72 -16.56
C GLU A 364 6.07 -8.85 -15.68
N ARG A 365 6.17 -10.10 -16.16
CA ARG A 365 5.59 -11.32 -15.57
C ARG A 365 6.42 -11.98 -14.48
N THR A 366 7.63 -11.49 -14.21
CA THR A 366 8.60 -12.11 -13.29
C THR A 366 8.88 -11.20 -12.09
N GLY A 367 8.80 -11.74 -10.88
CA GLY A 367 9.14 -11.06 -9.62
C GLY A 367 10.15 -11.83 -8.77
N ILE A 368 10.99 -11.11 -8.01
CA ILE A 368 11.93 -11.68 -7.04
C ILE A 368 11.82 -10.91 -5.72
N HIS A 369 11.66 -11.64 -4.60
CA HIS A 369 11.45 -11.09 -3.26
C HIS A 369 12.45 -11.72 -2.28
N ILE A 370 13.40 -10.92 -1.78
CA ILE A 370 14.45 -11.35 -0.86
C ILE A 370 14.09 -10.90 0.55
N TYR A 371 13.75 -11.85 1.42
CA TYR A 371 13.58 -11.61 2.85
C TYR A 371 14.92 -11.75 3.57
N GLN A 372 15.32 -10.70 4.28
CA GLN A 372 16.53 -10.67 5.11
C GLN A 372 16.34 -9.58 6.18
N PRO A 373 15.91 -9.94 7.41
CA PRO A 373 15.76 -8.97 8.50
C PRO A 373 17.06 -8.22 8.79
N SER A 374 16.97 -6.93 9.14
CA SER A 374 18.15 -6.11 9.46
C SER A 374 18.52 -6.11 10.95
N TRP A 375 17.71 -6.72 11.81
CA TRP A 375 18.01 -6.97 13.22
C TRP A 375 17.68 -8.40 13.60
N ASP A 376 18.28 -8.89 14.69
CA ASP A 376 17.94 -10.15 15.34
C ASP A 376 18.14 -10.06 16.87
N GLU A 377 17.85 -11.13 17.60
CA GLU A 377 18.02 -11.21 19.06
C GLU A 377 19.47 -10.96 19.50
N ALA A 378 20.45 -11.37 18.70
CA ALA A 378 21.87 -11.25 19.05
C ALA A 378 22.39 -9.82 18.85
N ALA A 379 21.96 -9.15 17.79
CA ALA A 379 22.33 -7.80 17.43
C ALA A 379 21.61 -6.75 18.30
N SER A 380 20.33 -6.98 18.63
CA SER A 380 19.55 -6.07 19.49
C SER A 380 18.53 -6.81 20.36
N PRO A 381 18.90 -7.23 21.58
CA PRO A 381 17.98 -7.86 22.53
C PRO A 381 16.77 -6.98 22.89
N LEU A 382 16.95 -5.66 22.88
CA LEU A 382 15.88 -4.71 23.15
C LEU A 382 14.85 -4.68 22.02
N LEU A 383 15.30 -4.57 20.78
CA LEU A 383 14.39 -4.62 19.63
C LEU A 383 13.70 -5.96 19.52
N TRP A 384 14.42 -7.06 19.76
CA TRP A 384 13.83 -8.38 19.78
C TRP A 384 12.73 -8.53 20.84
N ALA A 385 12.90 -7.95 22.03
CA ALA A 385 11.89 -7.99 23.07
C ALA A 385 10.61 -7.22 22.72
N LEU A 386 10.68 -6.21 21.85
CA LEU A 386 9.55 -5.39 21.43
C LEU A 386 8.94 -5.86 20.11
N PHE A 387 9.79 -6.31 19.18
CA PHE A 387 9.46 -6.61 17.80
C PHE A 387 10.10 -7.96 17.39
N PRO A 388 9.69 -9.08 18.03
CA PRO A 388 10.13 -10.40 17.62
C PRO A 388 9.47 -10.80 16.31
N TYR A 389 10.13 -11.67 15.57
CA TYR A 389 9.62 -12.20 14.31
C TYR A 389 9.78 -13.73 14.24
N ALA A 390 9.07 -14.36 13.32
CA ALA A 390 9.09 -15.81 13.18
C ALA A 390 10.35 -16.29 12.45
N ASP A 391 10.82 -17.50 12.76
CA ASP A 391 11.98 -18.14 12.10
C ASP A 391 11.58 -18.82 10.78
N LEU A 392 10.74 -18.15 9.98
CA LEU A 392 10.19 -18.61 8.71
C LEU A 392 9.68 -17.44 7.88
N THR A 393 9.48 -17.68 6.58
CA THR A 393 8.57 -16.88 5.75
C THR A 393 7.47 -17.80 5.21
N HIS A 394 6.40 -17.25 4.69
CA HIS A 394 5.30 -18.07 4.15
C HIS A 394 4.54 -17.33 3.04
N ALA A 395 3.72 -18.08 2.31
CA ALA A 395 2.88 -17.58 1.25
C ALA A 395 1.41 -17.91 1.49
N PHE A 396 0.53 -16.96 1.22
CA PHE A 396 -0.89 -17.22 1.09
C PHE A 396 -1.17 -17.79 -0.30
N VAL A 397 -1.64 -19.04 -0.37
CA VAL A 397 -1.96 -19.77 -1.60
C VAL A 397 -3.23 -20.59 -1.33
N PRO A 398 -4.44 -19.98 -1.37
CA PRO A 398 -5.69 -20.63 -1.00
C PRO A 398 -6.11 -21.67 -2.03
N GLN A 399 -5.82 -22.96 -1.79
CA GLN A 399 -6.03 -24.02 -2.78
C GLN A 399 -7.46 -24.07 -3.34
N GLU A 400 -8.47 -23.85 -2.49
CA GLU A 400 -9.89 -23.86 -2.89
C GLU A 400 -10.28 -22.78 -3.90
N ARG A 401 -9.43 -21.76 -4.08
CA ARG A 401 -9.66 -20.63 -5.00
C ARG A 401 -9.04 -20.86 -6.37
N PHE A 402 -8.36 -21.97 -6.58
CA PHE A 402 -7.74 -22.36 -7.83
C PHE A 402 -8.35 -23.67 -8.35
N ASP A 403 -8.34 -23.83 -9.68
CA ASP A 403 -8.82 -25.06 -10.34
C ASP A 403 -7.83 -26.21 -10.15
N GLU A 404 -6.53 -25.89 -10.08
CA GLU A 404 -5.46 -26.86 -9.83
C GLU A 404 -4.34 -26.22 -9.01
N VAL A 405 -3.80 -26.98 -8.04
CA VAL A 405 -2.58 -26.66 -7.31
C VAL A 405 -1.61 -27.83 -7.39
N ARG A 406 -0.36 -27.56 -7.78
CA ARG A 406 0.68 -28.58 -7.96
C ARG A 406 1.99 -28.13 -7.32
N GLN A 407 2.56 -28.98 -6.46
CA GLN A 407 3.88 -28.71 -5.86
C GLN A 407 4.94 -29.66 -6.43
N GLU A 408 6.03 -29.09 -6.93
CA GLU A 408 7.20 -29.81 -7.46
C GLU A 408 8.48 -29.30 -6.79
N GLY A 409 8.87 -29.97 -5.70
CA GLY A 409 10.02 -29.57 -4.89
C GLY A 409 9.83 -28.19 -4.29
N ASN A 410 10.64 -27.25 -4.75
CA ASN A 410 10.62 -25.85 -4.30
C ASN A 410 9.59 -24.99 -5.04
N TRP A 411 8.99 -25.50 -6.12
CA TRP A 411 7.95 -24.81 -6.88
C TRP A 411 6.55 -25.21 -6.41
N THR A 412 5.66 -24.23 -6.31
CA THR A 412 4.21 -24.40 -6.19
C THR A 412 3.55 -23.66 -7.35
N PHE A 413 2.73 -24.36 -8.11
CA PHE A 413 2.01 -23.86 -9.27
C PHE A 413 0.51 -23.84 -8.96
N VAL A 414 -0.18 -22.80 -9.44
CA VAL A 414 -1.64 -22.71 -9.39
C VAL A 414 -2.21 -22.28 -10.74
N ALA A 415 -3.41 -22.75 -11.04
CA ALA A 415 -4.16 -22.37 -12.23
C ALA A 415 -5.60 -22.03 -11.88
N LYS A 416 -6.17 -21.03 -12.56
CA LYS A 416 -7.60 -20.75 -12.57
C LYS A 416 -7.99 -20.24 -13.96
N GLY A 417 -8.92 -20.92 -14.62
CA GLY A 417 -9.22 -20.68 -16.03
C GLY A 417 -7.95 -20.74 -16.88
N ASP A 418 -7.66 -19.64 -17.59
CA ASP A 418 -6.50 -19.51 -18.46
C ASP A 418 -5.32 -18.75 -17.80
N GLY A 419 -5.43 -18.41 -16.50
CA GLY A 419 -4.37 -17.75 -15.73
C GLY A 419 -3.54 -18.72 -14.90
N TYR A 420 -2.22 -18.53 -14.88
CA TYR A 420 -1.25 -19.37 -14.18
C TYR A 420 -0.31 -18.56 -13.29
N ILE A 421 0.05 -19.11 -12.13
CA ILE A 421 1.09 -18.55 -11.24
C ILE A 421 2.04 -19.69 -10.85
N ALA A 422 3.34 -19.45 -10.97
CA ALA A 422 4.39 -20.27 -10.39
C ALA A 422 5.08 -19.50 -9.27
N LEU A 423 5.22 -20.12 -8.10
CA LEU A 423 5.90 -19.57 -6.94
C LEU A 423 7.01 -20.52 -6.50
N TRP A 424 8.24 -20.05 -6.51
CA TRP A 424 9.39 -20.78 -6.00
C TRP A 424 9.84 -20.23 -4.66
N SER A 425 10.31 -21.11 -3.78
CA SER A 425 10.96 -20.76 -2.52
C SER A 425 12.35 -21.37 -2.45
N TRP A 426 13.36 -20.62 -2.01
CA TRP A 426 14.70 -21.15 -1.78
C TRP A 426 14.71 -22.27 -0.74
N ARG A 427 13.93 -22.12 0.31
CA ARG A 427 13.66 -23.16 1.31
C ARG A 427 12.47 -23.99 0.85
N THR A 428 12.59 -25.32 0.80
CA THR A 428 11.47 -26.19 0.39
C THR A 428 10.24 -25.94 1.27
N PRO A 429 9.13 -25.48 0.69
CA PRO A 429 7.99 -25.09 1.50
C PRO A 429 7.08 -26.29 1.81
N GLU A 430 6.31 -26.19 2.88
CA GLU A 430 5.34 -27.19 3.33
C GLU A 430 3.99 -26.55 3.66
N TRP A 431 2.92 -27.27 3.33
CA TRP A 431 1.56 -26.83 3.64
C TRP A 431 1.29 -26.94 5.12
N ARG A 432 0.90 -25.84 5.75
CA ARG A 432 0.50 -25.83 7.14
C ARG A 432 -0.88 -26.48 7.30
N THR A 433 -1.03 -27.24 8.38
CA THR A 433 -2.33 -27.76 8.82
C THR A 433 -2.95 -26.80 9.85
N TYR A 434 -4.26 -26.57 9.71
CA TYR A 434 -5.04 -25.68 10.57
C TYR A 434 -6.02 -26.44 11.45
N ASP A 435 -6.26 -25.93 12.66
CA ASP A 435 -7.43 -26.30 13.45
C ASP A 435 -8.50 -25.21 13.32
N PRO A 436 -9.53 -25.40 12.47
CA PRO A 436 -10.57 -24.39 12.26
C PRO A 436 -11.43 -24.12 13.52
N ALA A 437 -11.30 -24.93 14.58
CA ALA A 437 -11.95 -24.66 15.85
C ALA A 437 -11.23 -23.59 16.69
N THR A 438 -9.96 -23.31 16.38
CA THR A 438 -9.10 -22.43 17.18
C THR A 438 -8.30 -21.42 16.35
N GLN A 439 -8.31 -21.53 15.02
CA GLN A 439 -7.59 -20.66 14.10
C GLN A 439 -8.52 -20.13 13.00
N PRO A 440 -8.38 -18.85 12.61
CA PRO A 440 -9.16 -18.26 11.55
C PRO A 440 -8.76 -18.85 10.19
N THR A 441 -9.74 -19.14 9.33
CA THR A 441 -9.52 -19.68 7.98
C THR A 441 -10.24 -18.92 6.87
N GLU A 442 -11.04 -17.89 7.19
CA GLU A 442 -11.97 -17.26 6.23
C GLU A 442 -12.89 -18.26 5.51
N GLY A 443 -13.26 -19.34 6.20
CA GLY A 443 -14.13 -20.39 5.65
C GLY A 443 -13.41 -21.36 4.72
N LEU A 444 -12.11 -21.20 4.49
CA LEU A 444 -11.30 -22.15 3.71
C LEU A 444 -11.19 -23.48 4.47
N THR A 445 -11.31 -24.59 3.74
CA THR A 445 -11.20 -25.96 4.28
C THR A 445 -10.00 -26.74 3.74
N GLU A 446 -9.49 -26.40 2.56
CA GLU A 446 -8.20 -26.87 2.04
C GLU A 446 -7.04 -25.96 2.51
N PRO A 447 -5.78 -26.44 2.43
CA PRO A 447 -4.64 -25.64 2.85
C PRO A 447 -4.54 -24.32 2.07
N PHE A 448 -4.14 -23.26 2.77
CA PHE A 448 -4.00 -21.92 2.19
C PHE A 448 -2.69 -21.21 2.56
N ASP A 449 -1.87 -21.82 3.41
CA ASP A 449 -0.63 -21.23 3.92
C ASP A 449 0.52 -22.20 3.65
N LEU A 450 1.43 -21.73 2.81
CA LEU A 450 2.59 -22.45 2.33
C LEU A 450 3.82 -21.90 3.06
N VAL A 451 4.30 -22.64 4.06
CA VAL A 451 5.35 -22.20 4.97
C VAL A 451 6.72 -22.61 4.45
N ALA A 452 7.68 -21.70 4.45
CA ALA A 452 9.09 -21.95 4.15
C ALA A 452 9.92 -21.92 5.46
N PRO A 453 10.12 -23.08 6.12
CA PRO A 453 10.76 -23.12 7.43
C PRO A 453 12.29 -23.01 7.38
N GLY A 454 12.89 -22.73 8.54
CA GLY A 454 14.33 -22.89 8.80
C GLY A 454 15.15 -21.61 8.80
N GLY A 455 14.51 -20.45 8.91
CA GLY A 455 15.16 -19.14 8.95
C GLY A 455 14.17 -18.02 8.62
N PRO A 456 14.39 -16.80 9.14
CA PRO A 456 13.61 -15.62 8.78
C PRO A 456 14.02 -15.05 7.41
N ASP A 457 15.07 -15.61 6.81
CA ASP A 457 15.61 -15.23 5.51
C ASP A 457 15.21 -16.23 4.43
N ASN A 458 14.74 -15.74 3.28
CA ASN A 458 14.30 -16.57 2.17
C ASN A 458 14.29 -15.78 0.87
N VAL A 459 14.29 -16.49 -0.25
CA VAL A 459 14.02 -15.90 -1.57
C VAL A 459 12.77 -16.55 -2.13
N TRP A 460 11.81 -15.70 -2.52
CA TRP A 460 10.65 -16.11 -3.31
C TRP A 460 10.78 -15.58 -4.73
N ILE A 461 10.50 -16.41 -5.72
CA ILE A 461 10.46 -16.02 -7.13
C ILE A 461 9.07 -16.33 -7.67
N VAL A 462 8.45 -15.37 -8.34
CA VAL A 462 7.12 -15.52 -8.94
C VAL A 462 7.21 -15.33 -10.45
N GLU A 463 6.46 -16.15 -11.16
CA GLU A 463 6.24 -16.06 -12.61
C GLU A 463 4.74 -16.18 -12.87
N VAL A 464 4.17 -15.25 -13.63
CA VAL A 464 2.76 -15.30 -14.03
C VAL A 464 2.61 -15.58 -15.51
N GLY A 465 1.65 -16.43 -15.86
CA GLY A 465 1.45 -16.91 -17.22
C GLY A 465 -0.02 -16.89 -17.62
N ASP A 466 -0.22 -16.95 -18.92
CA ASP A 466 -1.52 -17.14 -19.56
C ASP A 466 -1.36 -17.98 -20.83
N ALA A 467 -2.46 -18.16 -21.57
CA ALA A 467 -2.46 -18.87 -22.85
C ALA A 467 -1.51 -18.28 -23.92
N GLY A 468 -1.11 -17.02 -23.81
CA GLY A 468 -0.10 -16.38 -24.68
C GLY A 468 1.34 -16.77 -24.33
N VAL A 469 1.58 -17.21 -23.09
CA VAL A 469 2.87 -17.72 -22.61
C VAL A 469 2.97 -19.24 -22.82
N ALA A 470 1.90 -19.97 -22.53
CA ALA A 470 1.84 -21.42 -22.66
C ALA A 470 0.42 -21.90 -22.96
N ASP A 471 0.27 -22.79 -23.96
CA ASP A 471 -1.04 -23.28 -24.43
C ASP A 471 -1.80 -24.15 -23.40
N SER A 472 -1.19 -24.48 -22.26
CA SER A 472 -1.81 -25.23 -21.16
C SER A 472 -1.06 -25.05 -19.84
N PHE A 473 -1.70 -25.41 -18.72
CA PHE A 473 -1.05 -25.43 -17.41
C PHE A 473 0.17 -26.37 -17.38
N ASP A 474 0.08 -27.57 -17.98
CA ASP A 474 1.23 -28.48 -18.08
C ASP A 474 2.39 -27.86 -18.88
N ALA A 475 2.10 -27.16 -19.98
CA ALA A 475 3.12 -26.49 -20.78
C ALA A 475 3.76 -25.31 -20.03
N PHE A 476 3.00 -24.60 -19.20
CA PHE A 476 3.51 -23.55 -18.31
C PHE A 476 4.46 -24.15 -17.25
N VAL A 477 4.04 -25.23 -16.60
CA VAL A 477 4.86 -25.97 -15.62
C VAL A 477 6.16 -26.46 -16.27
N ASP A 478 6.09 -27.12 -17.43
CA ASP A 478 7.26 -27.59 -18.17
C ASP A 478 8.21 -26.45 -18.55
N GLY A 479 7.66 -25.29 -18.93
CA GLY A 479 8.43 -24.08 -19.28
C GLY A 479 9.19 -23.51 -18.08
N VAL A 480 8.55 -23.41 -16.92
CA VAL A 480 9.18 -22.93 -15.68
C VAL A 480 10.25 -23.92 -15.19
N LEU A 481 9.98 -25.22 -15.24
CA LEU A 481 10.90 -26.26 -14.79
C LEU A 481 12.10 -26.48 -15.72
N ALA A 482 12.10 -25.87 -16.91
CA ALA A 482 13.22 -25.96 -17.85
C ALA A 482 14.51 -25.30 -17.31
N SER A 483 14.41 -24.40 -16.33
CA SER A 483 15.54 -23.79 -15.63
C SER A 483 15.26 -23.72 -14.13
N GLU A 484 16.19 -24.20 -13.31
CA GLU A 484 16.11 -24.06 -11.86
C GLU A 484 16.74 -22.73 -11.40
N PRO A 485 16.16 -22.00 -10.43
CA PRO A 485 16.82 -20.84 -9.84
C PRO A 485 18.11 -21.22 -9.10
N ASP A 486 19.18 -20.45 -9.29
CA ASP A 486 20.44 -20.55 -8.54
C ASP A 486 20.50 -19.41 -7.52
N VAL A 487 20.51 -19.78 -6.23
CA VAL A 487 20.50 -18.84 -5.10
C VAL A 487 21.65 -19.18 -4.15
N VAL A 488 22.54 -18.21 -3.98
CA VAL A 488 23.66 -18.28 -3.05
C VAL A 488 23.40 -17.34 -1.88
N ARG A 489 23.59 -17.85 -0.65
CA ARG A 489 23.52 -17.08 0.59
C ARG A 489 24.87 -17.10 1.30
N ASP A 490 25.47 -15.93 1.48
CA ASP A 490 26.73 -15.73 2.20
C ASP A 490 26.62 -14.61 3.24
N ASP A 491 27.73 -14.17 3.84
CA ASP A 491 27.73 -13.14 4.88
C ASP A 491 27.29 -11.74 4.36
N GLU A 492 27.36 -11.48 3.05
CA GLU A 492 26.94 -10.21 2.44
C GLU A 492 25.44 -10.22 2.05
N GLY A 493 24.85 -11.41 1.87
CA GLY A 493 23.42 -11.60 1.66
C GLY A 493 23.11 -12.65 0.61
N PHE A 494 22.06 -12.42 -0.18
CA PHE A 494 21.65 -13.30 -1.27
C PHE A 494 22.17 -12.80 -2.62
N THR A 495 22.53 -13.73 -3.49
CA THR A 495 22.64 -13.55 -4.94
C THR A 495 21.71 -14.55 -5.62
N VAL A 496 20.88 -14.06 -6.53
CA VAL A 496 19.84 -14.81 -7.24
C VAL A 496 20.11 -14.71 -8.74
N SER A 497 20.05 -15.85 -9.43
CA SER A 497 20.01 -15.90 -10.89
C SER A 497 19.04 -16.96 -11.37
N TRP A 498 18.26 -16.65 -12.40
CA TRP A 498 17.31 -17.58 -12.99
C TRP A 498 17.08 -17.24 -14.47
N THR A 499 16.73 -18.23 -15.29
CA THR A 499 16.26 -17.98 -16.66
C THR A 499 14.74 -18.13 -16.66
N SER A 500 14.03 -17.00 -16.56
CA SER A 500 12.57 -16.95 -16.68
C SER A 500 12.13 -17.35 -18.10
N PRO A 501 11.02 -18.10 -18.24
CA PRO A 501 10.47 -18.44 -19.55
C PRO A 501 9.99 -17.20 -20.32
N THR A 502 9.64 -16.10 -19.65
CA THR A 502 9.13 -14.88 -20.29
C THR A 502 10.16 -13.75 -20.31
N SER A 503 10.91 -13.55 -19.23
CA SER A 503 11.88 -12.45 -19.08
C SER A 503 13.31 -12.82 -19.50
N GLY A 504 13.61 -14.11 -19.72
CA GLY A 504 14.96 -14.59 -19.97
C GLY A 504 15.84 -14.55 -18.72
N GLU A 505 17.15 -14.34 -18.88
CA GLU A 505 18.09 -14.30 -17.75
C GLU A 505 17.79 -13.11 -16.83
N VAL A 506 17.46 -13.39 -15.58
CA VAL A 506 17.24 -12.40 -14.51
C VAL A 506 18.26 -12.61 -13.40
N THR A 507 18.81 -11.51 -12.87
CA THR A 507 19.69 -11.56 -11.69
C THR A 507 19.33 -10.46 -10.69
N PHE A 508 19.46 -10.77 -9.41
CA PHE A 508 19.21 -9.84 -8.32
C PHE A 508 19.96 -10.26 -7.05
N GLY A 509 20.04 -9.42 -6.03
CA GLY A 509 20.65 -9.80 -4.77
C GLY A 509 20.31 -8.84 -3.63
N SER A 510 20.82 -9.10 -2.44
CA SER A 510 20.65 -8.19 -1.30
C SER A 510 21.30 -6.83 -1.56
N THR A 511 22.40 -6.80 -2.32
CA THR A 511 23.16 -5.59 -2.69
C THR A 511 23.35 -5.40 -4.19
N ALA A 512 23.22 -6.48 -4.98
CA ALA A 512 23.38 -6.45 -6.42
C ALA A 512 22.19 -5.76 -7.12
N PRO A 513 22.40 -5.08 -8.26
CA PRO A 513 21.31 -4.50 -9.04
C PRO A 513 20.41 -5.59 -9.64
N PHE A 514 19.17 -5.21 -9.97
CA PHE A 514 18.28 -6.08 -10.75
C PHE A 514 18.62 -5.98 -12.23
N THR A 515 18.90 -7.11 -12.88
CA THR A 515 19.18 -7.13 -14.31
C THR A 515 18.31 -8.14 -15.05
N VAL A 516 17.96 -7.80 -16.30
CA VAL A 516 17.21 -8.64 -17.24
C VAL A 516 17.98 -8.67 -18.55
N GLY A 517 18.35 -9.87 -19.02
CA GLY A 517 19.22 -10.04 -20.19
C GLY A 517 20.55 -9.29 -20.07
N GLY A 518 21.12 -9.23 -18.86
CA GLY A 518 22.34 -8.50 -18.53
C GLY A 518 22.22 -6.97 -18.52
N LYS A 519 21.00 -6.42 -18.62
CA LYS A 519 20.74 -4.97 -18.53
C LYS A 519 20.10 -4.63 -17.19
N GLU A 520 20.72 -3.70 -16.47
CA GLU A 520 20.16 -3.14 -15.25
C GLU A 520 18.79 -2.49 -15.50
N GLN A 521 17.84 -2.79 -14.62
CA GLN A 521 16.49 -2.24 -14.63
C GLN A 521 16.36 -1.14 -13.59
N ALA A 522 15.52 -0.14 -13.87
CA ALA A 522 15.21 0.89 -12.88
C ALA A 522 14.38 0.31 -11.74
N ILE A 523 14.84 0.52 -10.50
CA ILE A 523 14.17 0.08 -9.26
C ILE A 523 13.80 1.27 -8.36
N ALA A 524 13.97 2.48 -8.88
CA ALA A 524 13.64 3.75 -8.26
C ALA A 524 13.36 4.77 -9.39
N ASP A 525 13.03 6.00 -9.02
CA ASP A 525 12.89 7.10 -9.98
C ASP A 525 11.76 6.93 -10.99
N PHE A 526 10.68 6.25 -10.59
CA PHE A 526 9.49 6.15 -11.42
C PHE A 526 8.79 7.51 -11.57
N PRO A 527 8.06 7.70 -12.69
CA PRO A 527 7.14 8.83 -12.84
C PRO A 527 6.03 8.74 -11.79
N ARG A 528 5.25 9.83 -11.61
CA ARG A 528 4.05 9.76 -10.77
C ARG A 528 3.08 8.69 -11.29
N HIS A 529 2.95 8.60 -12.61
CA HIS A 529 2.12 7.61 -13.29
C HIS A 529 2.69 7.32 -14.67
N GLU A 530 2.66 6.08 -15.09
CA GLU A 530 2.93 5.65 -16.45
C GLU A 530 2.12 4.41 -16.78
N SER A 531 1.27 4.52 -17.79
CA SER A 531 0.50 3.41 -18.34
C SER A 531 0.21 3.65 -19.82
N LEU A 532 -0.61 2.79 -20.42
CA LEU A 532 -1.05 2.92 -21.81
C LEU A 532 -1.74 4.25 -22.15
N ILE A 533 -2.32 4.95 -21.17
CA ILE A 533 -3.01 6.24 -21.38
C ILE A 533 -2.10 7.47 -21.19
N GLY A 534 -0.82 7.27 -20.88
CA GLY A 534 0.17 8.35 -20.80
C GLY A 534 1.11 8.28 -19.60
N THR A 535 2.02 9.25 -19.56
CA THR A 535 3.02 9.43 -18.50
C THR A 535 2.85 10.78 -17.83
N VAL A 536 2.94 10.80 -16.49
CA VAL A 536 2.93 12.00 -15.66
C VAL A 536 4.22 12.05 -14.88
N ASP A 537 5.05 13.05 -15.17
CA ASP A 537 6.34 13.22 -14.50
C ASP A 537 6.19 13.38 -12.99
N ARG A 538 7.24 12.97 -12.27
CA ARG A 538 7.33 13.16 -10.82
C ARG A 538 7.16 14.65 -10.47
N LEU A 539 6.25 14.95 -9.53
CA LEU A 539 5.89 16.30 -9.05
C LEU A 539 5.11 17.17 -10.06
N ALA A 540 4.73 16.64 -11.22
CA ALA A 540 3.85 17.37 -12.13
C ALA A 540 2.48 17.58 -11.49
N THR A 541 1.99 18.82 -11.53
CA THR A 541 0.65 19.24 -11.13
C THR A 541 -0.30 19.33 -12.33
N SER A 542 0.18 18.93 -13.51
CA SER A 542 -0.60 18.86 -14.75
C SER A 542 -0.57 17.45 -15.30
N TYR A 543 -1.75 16.93 -15.65
CA TYR A 543 -1.94 15.56 -16.12
C TYR A 543 -2.58 15.64 -17.50
N ALA A 544 -1.99 14.97 -18.48
CA ALA A 544 -2.52 14.86 -19.83
C ALA A 544 -2.61 13.37 -20.18
N LEU A 545 -3.80 12.81 -20.02
CA LEU A 545 -4.07 11.39 -20.21
C LEU A 545 -5.01 11.20 -21.40
N ALA A 546 -4.70 10.25 -22.27
CA ALA A 546 -5.45 10.01 -23.50
C ALA A 546 -5.56 8.51 -23.78
N GLY A 547 -6.79 8.04 -23.95
CA GLY A 547 -7.11 6.73 -24.49
C GLY A 547 -7.54 6.85 -25.95
N ASP A 548 -8.20 5.81 -26.45
CA ASP A 548 -8.70 5.73 -27.82
C ASP A 548 -9.97 6.57 -28.01
N GLU A 549 -10.82 6.67 -26.99
CA GLU A 549 -12.12 7.36 -27.10
C GLU A 549 -12.15 8.71 -26.39
N ALA A 550 -11.43 8.85 -25.28
CA ALA A 550 -11.46 10.03 -24.45
C ALA A 550 -10.10 10.49 -23.95
N LYS A 551 -10.07 11.75 -23.50
CA LYS A 551 -8.92 12.36 -22.85
C LYS A 551 -9.34 13.11 -21.58
N LEU A 552 -8.38 13.19 -20.66
CA LEU A 552 -8.46 13.93 -19.41
C LEU A 552 -7.24 14.85 -19.31
N ASP A 553 -7.50 16.15 -19.28
CA ASP A 553 -6.50 17.16 -18.94
C ASP A 553 -6.83 17.75 -17.56
N LEU A 554 -5.88 17.68 -16.62
CA LEU A 554 -5.95 18.29 -15.30
C LEU A 554 -4.82 19.31 -15.13
N ASP A 555 -5.11 20.45 -14.51
CA ASP A 555 -4.11 21.41 -14.03
C ASP A 555 -4.52 21.83 -12.62
N PHE A 556 -3.79 21.32 -11.62
CA PHE A 556 -4.07 21.53 -10.19
C PHE A 556 -3.64 22.90 -9.69
N ASP A 557 -2.75 23.61 -10.40
CA ASP A 557 -2.37 24.98 -10.04
C ASP A 557 -3.42 25.99 -10.53
N ALA A 558 -4.03 25.72 -11.69
CA ALA A 558 -5.10 26.53 -12.25
C ALA A 558 -6.52 26.05 -11.89
N TRP A 559 -6.64 24.92 -11.18
CA TRP A 559 -7.90 24.21 -10.94
C TRP A 559 -8.71 24.03 -12.23
N THR A 560 -8.09 23.48 -13.28
CA THR A 560 -8.79 23.16 -14.52
C THR A 560 -8.94 21.66 -14.70
N ARG A 561 -10.15 21.25 -15.08
CA ARG A 561 -10.54 19.88 -15.36
C ARG A 561 -11.22 19.87 -16.72
N HIS A 562 -10.62 19.22 -17.70
CA HIS A 562 -11.14 19.13 -19.05
C HIS A 562 -11.24 17.66 -19.47
N VAL A 563 -12.48 17.22 -19.70
CA VAL A 563 -12.80 15.90 -20.25
C VAL A 563 -13.32 16.12 -21.65
N ALA A 564 -12.74 15.43 -22.63
CA ALA A 564 -13.13 15.54 -24.02
C ALA A 564 -13.02 14.19 -24.74
N LYS A 565 -13.66 14.12 -25.91
CA LYS A 565 -13.43 13.04 -26.86
C LYS A 565 -12.01 13.16 -27.44
N ALA A 566 -11.35 12.02 -27.66
CA ALA A 566 -10.02 11.94 -28.27
C ALA A 566 -9.97 12.62 -29.65
#